data_AF-A0A7V4UNF0-F1
#
_entry.id   AF-A0A7V4UNF0-F1
#
_cell.length_a   1.000
_cell.length_b   1.000
_cell.length_c   1.000
_cell.angle_alpha   90.00
_cell.angle_beta   90.00
_cell.angle_gamma   90.00
#
_symmetry.space_group_name_H-M   'P 1'
#
loop_
_entity.id
_entity.type
_entity.pdbx_description
1 polymer ?
#
loop_
_entity_poly.entity_id
_entity_poly.type
_entity_poly.pdbx_seq_one_letter_code
_entity_poly.pdbx_strand_id
1 'polypeptide(L)'
;MLEAKYIRDHFDEVQKRLALRGKEIPLDQFLVLDQERKKAVQEWERLRSLQKKVSEEISRRRRENQDASELIGEMKKVSQALKELDGMVQEKERLLEELLLTIPNLPHSSVPIGK
;
A
#
# COMPACT_ATOMS: atom_id res chain seq x y z
N MET A 1 19.45 1.53 6.54
CA MET A 1 18.33 2.27 5.92
C MET A 1 17.26 2.42 6.98
N LEU A 2 16.59 3.57 7.06
CA LEU A 2 15.49 3.72 8.01
C LEU A 2 14.36 2.75 7.65
N GLU A 3 13.80 2.07 8.65
CA GLU A 3 12.67 1.17 8.40
C GLU A 3 11.39 1.97 8.12
N ALA A 4 10.67 1.59 7.07
CA ALA A 4 9.38 2.19 6.71
C ALA A 4 8.36 2.14 7.85
N LYS A 5 8.44 1.10 8.70
CA LYS A 5 7.61 0.96 9.90
C LYS A 5 7.95 2.04 10.93
N TYR A 6 9.23 2.27 11.18
CA TYR A 6 9.69 3.28 12.12
C TYR A 6 9.29 4.70 11.68
N ILE A 7 9.37 5.01 10.38
CA ILE A 7 8.90 6.30 9.85
C ILE A 7 7.40 6.49 10.08
N ARG A 8 6.60 5.44 9.93
CA ARG A 8 5.15 5.49 10.18
C ARG A 8 4.83 5.72 11.65
N ASP A 9 5.48 4.98 12.53
CA ASP A 9 5.17 4.98 13.96
C ASP A 9 5.72 6.25 14.66
N HIS A 10 6.80 6.85 14.12
CA HIS A 10 7.52 7.98 14.72
C HIS A 10 7.69 9.17 13.76
N PHE A 11 6.73 9.41 12.86
CA PHE A 11 6.83 10.42 11.80
C PHE A 11 7.33 11.79 12.29
N ASP A 12 6.71 12.34 13.33
CA ASP A 12 7.07 13.65 13.89
C ASP A 12 8.51 13.68 14.44
N GLU A 13 8.95 12.59 15.06
CA GLU A 13 10.31 12.46 15.57
C GLU A 13 11.31 12.39 14.42
N VAL A 14 11.03 11.54 13.42
CA VAL A 14 11.87 11.37 12.24
C VAL A 14 12.01 12.70 11.50
N GLN A 15 10.91 13.43 11.29
CA GLN A 15 10.90 14.73 10.63
C GLN A 15 11.77 15.75 11.39
N LYS A 16 11.60 15.87 12.71
CA LYS A 16 12.40 16.79 13.53
C LYS A 16 13.89 16.46 13.49
N ARG A 17 14.23 15.18 13.64
CA ARG A 17 15.64 14.73 13.65
C ARG A 17 16.29 14.85 12.29
N LEU A 18 15.54 14.67 11.21
CA LEU A 18 16.02 14.89 9.84
C LEU A 18 16.19 16.38 9.54
N ALA A 19 15.33 17.26 10.06
CA ALA A 19 15.48 18.70 9.95
C ALA A 19 16.79 19.23 10.57
N LEU A 20 17.33 18.56 11.61
CA LEU A 20 18.64 18.88 12.19
C LEU A 20 19.80 18.72 11.20
N ARG A 21 19.63 18.01 10.08
CA ARG A 21 20.65 17.91 9.01
C ARG A 21 20.60 19.07 8.01
N GLY A 22 19.69 20.03 8.16
CA GLY A 22 19.59 21.22 7.31
C GLY A 22 19.07 20.98 5.88
N LYS A 23 18.62 19.77 5.56
CA LYS A 23 17.92 19.46 4.30
C LYS A 23 16.46 19.17 4.57
N GLU A 24 15.59 19.85 3.83
CA GLU A 24 14.16 19.54 3.76
C GLU A 24 14.01 18.17 3.07
N ILE A 25 13.66 17.15 3.85
CA ILE A 25 13.46 15.79 3.34
C ILE A 25 11.96 15.60 3.15
N PRO A 26 11.48 15.26 1.94
CA PRO A 26 10.05 15.22 1.61
C PRO A 26 9.36 13.99 2.19
N LEU A 27 9.33 13.89 3.52
CA LEU A 27 8.63 12.83 4.26
C LEU A 27 7.11 12.86 4.01
N ASP A 28 6.54 14.00 3.64
CA ASP A 28 5.13 14.09 3.30
C ASP A 28 4.76 13.20 2.09
N GLN A 29 5.67 13.07 1.12
CA GLN A 29 5.50 12.17 -0.02
C GLN A 29 5.46 10.71 0.43
N PHE A 30 6.25 10.34 1.45
CA PHE A 30 6.21 8.99 2.03
C PHE A 30 4.84 8.70 2.64
N LEU A 31 4.27 9.66 3.37
CA LEU A 31 2.96 9.50 4.00
C LEU A 31 1.85 9.33 2.95
N VAL A 32 1.88 10.13 1.89
CA VAL A 32 0.92 10.02 0.78
C VAL A 32 1.01 8.66 0.10
N LEU A 33 2.21 8.23 -0.29
CA LEU A 33 2.43 6.94 -0.94
C LEU A 33 2.04 5.75 -0.04
N ASP A 34 2.32 5.81 1.27
CA ASP A 34 1.90 4.78 2.22
C ASP A 34 0.38 4.72 2.37
N GLN A 35 -0.29 5.86 2.40
CA GLN A 35 -1.76 5.92 2.44
C GLN A 35 -2.40 5.36 1.17
N GLU A 36 -1.88 5.71 0.00
CA GLU A 36 -2.35 5.17 -1.28
C GLU A 36 -2.14 3.66 -1.34
N ARG A 37 -0.96 3.16 -0.94
CA ARG A 37 -0.69 1.72 -0.85
C ARG A 37 -1.70 1.03 0.07
N LYS A 38 -1.92 1.56 1.28
CA LYS A 38 -2.87 0.99 2.25
C LYS A 38 -4.29 0.92 1.69
N LYS A 39 -4.75 1.98 1.02
CA LYS A 39 -6.07 2.01 0.38
C LYS A 39 -6.18 0.96 -0.73
N ALA A 40 -5.15 0.83 -1.58
CA ALA A 40 -5.12 -0.16 -2.64
C ALA A 40 -5.14 -1.59 -2.09
N VAL A 41 -4.36 -1.88 -1.05
CA VAL A 41 -4.35 -3.19 -0.38
C VAL A 41 -5.71 -3.51 0.26
N GLN A 42 -6.32 -2.56 0.97
CA GLN A 42 -7.65 -2.77 1.58
C GLN A 42 -8.72 -3.07 0.53
N GLU A 43 -8.71 -2.33 -0.58
CA GLU A 43 -9.66 -2.58 -1.67
C GLU A 43 -9.38 -3.92 -2.36
N TRP A 44 -8.11 -4.29 -2.54
CA TRP A 44 -7.72 -5.59 -3.07
C TRP A 44 -8.24 -6.73 -2.20
N GLU A 45 -8.07 -6.63 -0.87
CA GLU A 45 -8.58 -7.63 0.08
C GLU A 45 -10.11 -7.74 0.03
N ARG A 46 -10.81 -6.60 -0.07
CA ARG A 46 -12.26 -6.53 -0.21
C ARG A 46 -12.73 -7.25 -1.48
N LEU A 47 -12.12 -6.94 -2.62
CA LEU A 47 -12.46 -7.57 -3.90
C LEU A 47 -12.07 -9.05 -3.94
N ARG A 48 -10.97 -9.44 -3.30
CA ARG A 48 -10.54 -10.84 -3.20
C ARG A 48 -11.52 -11.65 -2.36
N SER A 49 -12.04 -11.07 -1.27
CA SER A 49 -13.11 -11.67 -0.46
C SER A 49 -14.40 -11.82 -1.25
N LEU A 50 -14.79 -10.78 -2.00
CA LEU A 50 -15.97 -10.84 -2.88
C LEU A 50 -15.82 -11.92 -3.95
N GLN A 51 -14.67 -11.99 -4.61
CA GLN A 51 -14.37 -13.01 -5.62
C GLN A 51 -14.56 -14.43 -5.08
N LYS A 52 -14.06 -14.72 -3.88
CA LYS A 52 -14.22 -16.04 -3.25
C LYS A 52 -15.69 -16.37 -3.02
N LYS A 53 -16.43 -15.45 -2.40
CA LYS A 53 -17.87 -15.63 -2.11
C LYS A 53 -18.69 -15.86 -3.38
N VAL A 54 -18.46 -15.06 -4.42
CA VAL A 54 -19.19 -15.18 -5.70
C VAL A 54 -18.79 -16.45 -6.44
N SER A 55 -17.52 -16.88 -6.37
CA SER A 55 -17.08 -18.13 -6.97
C SER A 55 -17.75 -19.36 -6.34
N GLU A 56 -17.95 -19.34 -5.02
CA GLU A 56 -18.71 -20.38 -4.30
C GLU A 56 -20.17 -20.39 -4.73
N GLU A 57 -20.80 -19.21 -4.84
CA GLU A 57 -22.18 -19.05 -5.30
C GLU A 57 -22.38 -19.56 -6.74
N ILE A 58 -21.48 -19.22 -7.66
CA ILE A 58 -21.50 -19.73 -9.04
C ILE A 58 -21.43 -21.26 -9.05
N SER A 59 -20.56 -21.84 -8.21
CA SER A 59 -20.40 -23.29 -8.11
C SER A 59 -21.64 -23.97 -7.52
N ARG A 60 -22.34 -23.31 -6.59
CA ARG A 60 -23.64 -23.77 -6.08
C ARG A 60 -24.70 -23.75 -7.16
N ARG A 61 -24.92 -22.61 -7.83
CA ARG A 61 -25.93 -22.46 -8.89
C ARG A 61 -25.73 -23.44 -10.05
N ARG A 62 -24.47 -23.68 -10.45
CA ARG A 62 -24.15 -24.69 -11.48
C ARG A 62 -24.55 -26.11 -11.06
N ARG A 63 -24.38 -26.47 -9.78
CA ARG A 63 -24.83 -27.78 -9.26
C ARG A 63 -26.35 -27.89 -9.21
N GLU A 64 -27.03 -26.78 -8.98
CA GLU A 64 -28.50 -26.68 -8.95
C GLU A 64 -29.11 -26.48 -10.36
N ASN A 65 -28.31 -26.54 -11.43
CA ASN A 65 -28.71 -26.25 -12.82
C ASN A 65 -29.39 -24.87 -12.99
N GLN A 66 -29.02 -23.89 -12.17
CA GLN A 66 -29.48 -22.51 -12.26
C GLN A 66 -28.52 -21.65 -13.09
N ASP A 67 -29.05 -20.59 -13.69
CA ASP A 67 -28.23 -19.63 -14.43
C ASP A 67 -27.33 -18.81 -13.49
N ALA A 68 -26.06 -18.67 -13.90
CA ALA A 68 -25.02 -17.93 -13.21
C ALA A 68 -24.29 -16.95 -14.16
N SER A 69 -24.83 -16.71 -15.35
CA SER A 69 -24.20 -15.90 -16.40
C SER A 69 -23.92 -14.46 -15.95
N GLU A 70 -24.83 -13.85 -15.19
CA GLU A 70 -24.64 -12.51 -14.59
C GLU A 70 -23.46 -12.48 -13.62
N LEU A 71 -23.40 -13.42 -12.67
CA LEU A 71 -22.31 -13.52 -11.69
C LEU A 71 -20.96 -13.78 -12.35
N ILE A 72 -20.93 -14.57 -13.43
CA ILE A 72 -19.72 -14.78 -14.23
C ILE A 72 -19.27 -13.47 -14.91
N GLY A 73 -20.22 -12.67 -15.40
CA GLY A 73 -19.95 -11.36 -15.97
C GLY A 73 -19.35 -10.38 -14.96
N GLU A 74 -19.93 -10.30 -13.76
CA GLU A 74 -19.40 -9.49 -12.66
C GLU A 74 -18.00 -9.96 -12.23
N MET A 75 -17.75 -11.27 -12.22
CA MET A 75 -16.45 -11.81 -11.85
C MET A 75 -15.32 -11.43 -12.82
N LYS A 76 -15.62 -11.23 -14.10
CA LYS A 76 -14.62 -10.72 -15.04
C LYS A 76 -14.17 -9.31 -14.65
N LYS A 77 -15.12 -8.44 -14.26
CA LYS A 77 -14.82 -7.06 -13.81
C LYS A 77 -14.00 -7.05 -12.53
N VAL A 78 -14.39 -7.87 -11.55
CA VAL A 78 -13.64 -8.00 -10.28
C VAL A 78 -12.21 -8.52 -10.53
N SER A 79 -12.04 -9.49 -11.43
CA SER A 79 -10.72 -10.02 -11.76
C SER A 79 -9.82 -9.00 -12.46
N GLN A 80 -10.39 -8.13 -13.28
CA GLN A 80 -9.66 -7.03 -13.91
C GLN A 80 -9.25 -5.96 -12.88
N ALA A 81 -10.18 -5.55 -12.02
CA ALA A 81 -9.91 -4.59 -10.94
C ALA A 81 -8.83 -5.12 -9.97
N LEU A 82 -8.84 -6.41 -9.64
CA LEU A 82 -7.80 -7.03 -8.82
C LEU A 82 -6.40 -6.92 -9.46
N LYS A 83 -6.29 -7.12 -10.78
CA LYS A 83 -5.01 -6.97 -11.49
C LYS A 83 -4.51 -5.52 -11.50
N GLU A 84 -5.43 -4.56 -11.68
CA GLU A 84 -5.09 -3.14 -11.63
C GLU A 84 -4.61 -2.72 -10.24
N LEU A 85 -5.30 -3.16 -9.19
CA LEU A 85 -4.89 -2.90 -7.81
C LEU A 85 -3.55 -3.56 -7.48
N ASP A 86 -3.27 -4.77 -7.97
CA ASP A 86 -1.98 -5.44 -7.78
C ASP A 86 -0.83 -4.60 -8.39
N GLY A 87 -1.02 -4.11 -9.62
CA GLY A 87 -0.06 -3.21 -10.25
C GLY A 87 0.11 -1.88 -9.51
N MET A 88 -0.98 -1.31 -8.99
CA MET A 88 -0.90 -0.10 -8.15
C MET A 88 -0.13 -0.36 -6.86
N VAL A 89 -0.36 -1.48 -6.18
CA VAL A 89 0.36 -1.83 -4.94
C VAL A 89 1.85 -1.96 -5.21
N GLN A 90 2.23 -2.72 -6.25
CA GLN A 90 3.64 -2.92 -6.62
C GLN A 90 4.33 -1.60 -6.97
N GLU A 91 3.66 -0.74 -7.75
CA GLU A 91 4.24 0.56 -8.11
C GLU A 91 4.42 1.47 -6.89
N LYS A 92 3.45 1.50 -5.97
CA LYS A 92 3.56 2.30 -4.74
C LYS A 92 4.62 1.75 -3.79
N GLU A 93 4.79 0.43 -3.71
CA GLU A 93 5.90 -0.18 -2.97
C GLU A 93 7.25 0.21 -3.55
N ARG A 94 7.42 0.12 -4.87
CA ARG A 94 8.64 0.55 -5.56
C ARG A 94 8.97 2.03 -5.28
N LEU A 95 7.98 2.91 -5.40
CA LEU A 95 8.16 4.34 -5.11
C LEU A 95 8.50 4.61 -3.64
N LEU A 96 7.92 3.85 -2.71
CA LEU A 96 8.27 3.93 -1.29
C LEU A 96 9.71 3.48 -1.05
N GLU A 97 10.16 2.39 -1.66
CA GLU A 97 11.54 1.91 -1.56
C GLU A 97 12.54 2.91 -2.13
N GLU A 98 12.25 3.47 -3.31
CA GLU A 98 13.04 4.54 -3.93
C GLU A 98 13.15 5.76 -3.01
N LEU A 99 12.04 6.17 -2.40
CA LEU A 99 12.04 7.28 -1.46
C LEU A 99 12.87 6.96 -0.21
N LEU A 100 12.75 5.75 0.34
CA LEU A 100 13.54 5.30 1.50
C LEU A 100 15.05 5.27 1.22
N LEU A 101 15.46 4.98 -0.01
CA LEU A 101 16.87 5.05 -0.43
C LEU A 101 17.41 6.48 -0.38
N THR A 102 16.57 7.49 -0.61
CA THR A 102 16.96 8.91 -0.54
C THR A 102 17.01 9.45 0.90
N ILE A 103 16.35 8.79 1.85
CA ILE A 103 16.26 9.25 3.24
C ILE A 103 17.55 8.86 3.99
N PRO A 104 18.33 9.83 4.50
CA PRO A 104 19.50 9.52 5.30
C PRO A 104 19.09 8.90 6.64
N ASN A 105 20.02 8.18 7.27
CA ASN A 105 19.78 7.65 8.62
C ASN A 105 19.51 8.79 9.64
N LEU A 106 18.84 8.47 10.73
CA LEU A 106 18.64 9.44 11.82
C LEU A 106 19.97 9.78 12.51
N PRO A 107 20.24 11.07 12.83
CA PRO A 107 21.36 11.44 13.67
C PRO A 107 21.25 10.74 15.03
N HIS A 108 22.34 10.15 15.53
CA HIS A 108 22.35 9.57 16.88
C HIS A 108 22.16 10.67 17.94
N SER A 109 21.58 10.33 19.10
CA SER A 109 21.26 11.30 20.16
C SER A 109 22.50 12.03 20.72
N SER A 110 23.69 11.45 20.56
CA SER A 110 24.97 12.04 20.96
C SER A 110 25.61 12.95 19.92
N VAL A 111 25.01 13.10 18.73
CA VAL A 111 25.58 13.93 17.65
C VAL A 111 25.24 15.40 17.94
N PRO A 112 26.24 16.29 18.08
CA PRO A 112 25.99 17.71 18.28
C PRO A 112 25.29 18.31 17.06
N ILE A 113 24.34 19.20 17.30
CA ILE A 113 23.59 19.89 16.24
C ILE A 113 24.55 20.86 15.54
N GLY A 114 24.92 20.55 14.30
CA GLY A 114 25.70 21.45 13.45
C GLY A 114 24.81 22.51 12.80
N LYS A 115 25.22 23.78 12.85
CA LYS A 115 24.59 24.89 12.12
C LYS A 115 24.95 24.85 10.63
#